data_AF-A0A1X9SRZ1-F1
#
_entry.id   AF-A0A1X9SRZ1-F1
#
_cell.length_a   1.000
_cell.length_b   1.000
_cell.length_c   1.000
_cell.angle_alpha   90.00
_cell.angle_beta   90.00
_cell.angle_gamma   90.00
#
_symmetry.space_group_name_H-M   'P 1'
#
loop_
_entity.id
_entity.type
_entity.pdbx_description
1 polymer ?
#
loop_
_entity_poly.entity_id
_entity_poly.type
_entity_poly.pdbx_seq_one_letter_code
_entity_poly.pdbx_strand_id
1 'polypeptide(L)'
;MINKLSKIQSAQISNNIPTIINSSLPVIIKVLEQTRFNRYNIKFGTKTISTTSYKDLEVGSEYYANIGSQSGGMISINSLTKREIIKPVLDDGVALIEMVASSQNLSWLIPYIKSKMANPISKDEFSIYADMIMALNENILHIPFYYDNRSALIQILLGKNPKIYLIFSLFAPIIISIKDGKIRLVSSPYVSLSKALADELGCEFEIKQVSPLWQKTVIKATI
;
A
#
# COMPACT_ATOMS: atom_id res chain seq x y z
N MET A 1 12.87 2.15 -8.58
CA MET A 1 11.52 1.52 -8.57
C MET A 1 10.47 2.49 -8.08
N ILE A 2 10.61 3.07 -6.87
CA ILE A 2 9.73 4.13 -6.34
C ILE A 2 9.62 5.32 -7.30
N ASN A 3 10.73 5.77 -7.91
CA ASN A 3 10.72 6.88 -8.88
C ASN A 3 10.00 6.58 -10.21
N LYS A 4 9.80 5.30 -10.58
CA LYS A 4 8.96 4.94 -11.75
C LYS A 4 7.50 4.86 -11.32
N LEU A 5 7.25 4.27 -10.16
CA LEU A 5 5.92 4.22 -9.54
C LEU A 5 5.34 5.63 -9.27
N SER A 6 6.16 6.59 -8.86
CA SER A 6 5.75 7.98 -8.64
C SER A 6 5.48 8.77 -9.94
N LYS A 7 6.05 8.34 -11.09
CA LYS A 7 5.72 8.93 -12.41
C LYS A 7 4.30 8.58 -12.86
N ILE A 8 3.86 7.35 -12.59
CA ILE A 8 2.46 6.93 -12.81
C ILE A 8 1.52 7.80 -11.97
N GLN A 9 1.94 8.17 -10.75
CA GLN A 9 1.15 8.99 -9.84
C GLN A 9 1.02 10.46 -10.30
N SER A 10 2.12 11.08 -10.76
CA SER A 10 2.11 12.49 -11.18
C SER A 10 1.38 12.74 -12.50
N ALA A 11 1.27 11.73 -13.38
CA ALA A 11 0.55 11.82 -14.65
C ALA A 11 -0.98 11.98 -14.53
N GLN A 12 -1.60 11.75 -13.36
CA GLN A 12 -3.06 11.83 -13.17
C GLN A 12 -3.54 12.90 -12.18
N ILE A 13 -2.63 13.66 -11.56
CA ILE A 13 -2.98 14.75 -10.61
C ILE A 13 -3.37 16.05 -11.35
N SER A 14 -3.33 16.09 -12.69
CA SER A 14 -3.89 17.23 -13.45
C SER A 14 -5.41 17.24 -13.34
N ASN A 15 -5.89 17.91 -12.30
CA ASN A 15 -7.27 18.25 -12.03
C ASN A 15 -7.90 18.92 -13.26
N ASN A 16 -8.71 18.17 -14.00
CA ASN A 16 -9.91 18.64 -14.71
C ASN A 16 -10.64 17.40 -15.23
N ILE A 17 -11.85 17.13 -14.74
CA ILE A 17 -12.71 16.14 -15.38
C ILE A 17 -13.24 16.81 -16.66
N PRO A 18 -12.74 16.39 -17.84
CA PRO A 18 -13.64 15.81 -18.82
C PRO A 18 -13.05 14.60 -19.60
N THR A 19 -13.91 13.61 -19.82
CA THR A 19 -13.87 12.66 -20.96
C THR A 19 -12.60 11.84 -21.22
N ILE A 20 -12.10 11.07 -20.24
CA ILE A 20 -11.49 9.74 -20.47
C ILE A 20 -11.79 8.85 -19.26
N ILE A 21 -13.04 8.39 -19.12
CA ILE A 21 -13.41 7.41 -18.10
C ILE A 21 -13.39 6.05 -18.77
N ASN A 22 -12.21 5.43 -18.81
CA ASN A 22 -12.08 4.00 -19.11
C ASN A 22 -10.84 3.29 -18.51
N SER A 23 -10.12 3.92 -17.57
CA SER A 23 -9.13 3.22 -16.71
C SER A 23 -8.48 4.18 -15.69
N SER A 24 -9.23 4.79 -14.77
CA SER A 24 -8.60 5.52 -13.65
C SER A 24 -8.01 4.52 -12.65
N LEU A 25 -6.83 4.83 -12.12
CA LEU A 25 -6.28 4.08 -10.99
C LEU A 25 -7.24 4.13 -9.79
N PRO A 26 -7.18 3.14 -8.88
CA PRO A 26 -7.92 3.21 -7.63
C PRO A 26 -7.55 4.48 -6.87
N VAL A 27 -8.54 5.06 -6.21
CA VAL A 27 -8.40 6.29 -5.45
C VAL A 27 -8.71 6.07 -3.99
N ILE A 28 -8.22 6.97 -3.14
CA ILE A 28 -8.58 6.99 -1.72
C ILE A 28 -9.82 7.88 -1.53
N ILE A 29 -10.82 7.33 -0.84
CA ILE A 29 -11.92 8.09 -0.26
C ILE A 29 -11.82 8.05 1.26
N LYS A 30 -12.26 9.11 1.93
CA LYS A 30 -12.36 9.17 3.40
C LYS A 30 -13.81 9.33 3.82
N VAL A 31 -14.27 8.49 4.74
CA VAL A 31 -15.62 8.60 5.32
C VAL A 31 -15.60 9.71 6.36
N LEU A 32 -16.36 10.78 6.14
CA LEU A 32 -16.41 11.93 7.05
C LEU A 32 -17.45 11.73 8.14
N GLU A 33 -18.65 11.32 7.75
CA GLU A 33 -19.78 11.11 8.66
C GLU A 33 -20.84 10.21 8.02
N GLN A 34 -21.66 9.60 8.86
CA GLN A 34 -22.88 8.91 8.46
C GLN A 34 -24.07 9.82 8.76
N THR A 35 -24.76 10.29 7.72
CA THR A 35 -25.85 11.26 7.88
C THR A 35 -27.19 10.60 8.16
N ARG A 36 -27.43 9.40 7.61
CA ARG A 36 -28.62 8.56 7.84
C ARG A 36 -28.25 7.07 7.68
N PHE A 37 -29.22 6.18 7.89
CA PHE A 37 -29.10 4.78 7.48
C PHE A 37 -28.59 4.70 6.04
N ASN A 38 -27.50 3.96 5.83
CA ASN A 38 -26.79 3.76 4.55
C ASN A 38 -26.31 5.01 3.78
N ARG A 39 -26.43 6.22 4.34
CA ARG A 39 -26.00 7.48 3.71
C ARG A 39 -24.78 8.07 4.40
N TYR A 40 -23.78 8.39 3.59
CA TYR A 40 -22.47 8.86 4.05
C TYR A 40 -22.06 10.11 3.30
N ASN A 41 -21.39 11.02 4.00
CA ASN A 41 -20.59 12.05 3.36
C ASN A 41 -19.14 11.55 3.28
N ILE A 42 -18.61 11.49 2.06
CA ILE A 42 -17.24 11.05 1.80
C ILE A 42 -16.43 12.19 1.19
N LYS A 43 -15.15 12.25 1.53
CA LYS A 43 -14.18 13.11 0.87
C LYS A 43 -13.48 12.32 -0.22
N PHE A 44 -13.49 12.87 -1.43
CA PHE A 44 -12.76 12.38 -2.58
C PHE A 44 -11.99 13.54 -3.22
N GLY A 45 -10.66 13.47 -3.19
CA GLY A 45 -9.81 14.60 -3.56
C GLY A 45 -10.12 15.83 -2.70
N THR A 46 -10.47 16.94 -3.35
CA THR A 46 -10.89 18.20 -2.69
C THR A 46 -12.40 18.30 -2.48
N LYS A 47 -13.19 17.36 -3.00
CA LYS A 47 -14.65 17.41 -2.96
C LYS A 47 -15.21 16.56 -1.84
N THR A 48 -16.34 17.00 -1.30
CA THR A 48 -17.21 16.20 -0.43
C THR A 48 -18.44 15.79 -1.23
N ILE A 49 -18.77 14.50 -1.20
CA ILE A 49 -19.89 13.92 -1.95
C ILE A 49 -20.77 13.15 -0.97
N SER A 50 -22.07 13.36 -1.06
CA SER A 50 -23.06 12.53 -0.36
C SER A 50 -23.37 11.30 -1.20
N THR A 51 -23.26 10.11 -0.61
CA THR A 51 -23.50 8.83 -1.29
C THR A 51 -24.31 7.88 -0.43
N THR A 52 -24.97 6.93 -1.07
CA THR A 52 -25.51 5.73 -0.42
C THR A 52 -24.53 4.57 -0.59
N SER A 53 -24.37 3.73 0.43
CA SER A 53 -23.56 2.51 0.38
C SER A 53 -24.32 1.35 1.00
N TYR A 54 -24.37 0.22 0.30
CA TYR A 54 -24.91 -1.04 0.86
C TYR A 54 -23.93 -1.72 1.81
N LYS A 55 -22.65 -1.37 1.74
CA LYS A 55 -21.63 -1.81 2.69
C LYS A 55 -21.52 -0.79 3.80
N ASP A 56 -21.51 -1.25 5.05
CA ASP A 56 -21.26 -0.37 6.19
C ASP A 56 -19.84 0.21 6.11
N LEU A 57 -19.78 1.54 6.18
CA LEU A 57 -18.54 2.30 6.13
C LEU A 57 -18.24 2.87 7.51
N GLU A 58 -16.99 2.73 7.93
CA GLU A 58 -16.52 3.21 9.22
C GLU A 58 -16.17 4.70 9.13
N VAL A 59 -16.84 5.51 9.95
CA VAL A 59 -16.57 6.95 10.03
C VAL A 59 -15.12 7.20 10.45
N GLY A 60 -14.45 8.13 9.75
CA GLY A 60 -13.04 8.44 9.95
C GLY A 60 -12.07 7.53 9.19
N SER A 61 -12.52 6.38 8.67
CA SER A 61 -11.69 5.46 7.91
C SER A 61 -11.50 5.86 6.44
N GLU A 62 -10.39 5.39 5.87
CA GLU A 62 -10.07 5.53 4.45
C GLU A 62 -10.31 4.21 3.71
N TYR A 63 -10.72 4.31 2.45
CA TYR A 63 -10.97 3.17 1.58
C TYR A 63 -10.35 3.41 0.20
N TYR A 64 -9.77 2.36 -0.38
CA TYR A 64 -9.48 2.31 -1.80
C TYR A 64 -10.77 2.04 -2.56
N ALA A 65 -10.96 2.71 -3.69
CA ALA A 65 -12.16 2.59 -4.51
C ALA A 65 -11.86 2.84 -5.98
N ASN A 66 -12.64 2.23 -6.86
CA ASN A 66 -12.72 2.61 -8.26
C ASN A 66 -13.87 3.60 -8.46
N ILE A 67 -13.62 4.62 -9.28
CA ILE A 67 -14.63 5.60 -9.66
C ILE A 67 -15.01 5.39 -11.13
N GLY A 68 -16.29 5.20 -11.37
CA GLY A 68 -16.87 5.18 -12.72
C GLY A 68 -17.93 6.27 -12.87
N SER A 69 -18.19 6.67 -14.12
CA SER A 69 -19.38 7.45 -14.48
C SER A 69 -20.44 6.54 -15.05
N GLN A 70 -21.68 6.68 -14.59
CA GLN A 70 -22.85 6.08 -15.23
C GLN A 70 -23.48 7.07 -16.22
N SER A 71 -24.28 6.55 -17.15
CA SER A 71 -25.12 7.35 -18.05
C SER A 71 -25.98 8.33 -17.23
N GLY A 72 -25.91 9.61 -17.55
CA GLY A 72 -26.60 10.68 -16.80
C GLY A 72 -25.73 11.41 -15.77
N GLY A 73 -24.40 11.18 -15.74
CA GLY A 73 -23.47 11.96 -14.92
C GLY A 73 -23.38 11.55 -13.45
N MET A 74 -24.04 10.45 -13.07
CA MET A 74 -23.96 9.88 -11.73
C MET A 74 -22.61 9.18 -11.51
N ILE A 75 -21.95 9.47 -10.38
CA ILE A 75 -20.68 8.85 -10.01
C ILE A 75 -20.97 7.51 -9.31
N SER A 76 -20.41 6.43 -9.83
CA SER A 76 -20.43 5.11 -9.19
C SER A 76 -19.09 4.85 -8.51
N ILE A 77 -19.15 4.44 -7.23
CA ILE A 77 -17.98 4.06 -6.44
C ILE A 77 -18.09 2.57 -6.13
N ASN A 78 -17.11 1.79 -6.57
CA ASN A 78 -17.10 0.34 -6.40
C ASN A 78 -15.73 -0.19 -5.93
N SER A 79 -15.67 -1.49 -5.66
CA SER A 79 -14.48 -2.18 -5.18
C SER A 79 -13.90 -1.58 -3.89
N LEU A 80 -14.74 -1.34 -2.89
CA LEU A 80 -14.34 -0.71 -1.63
C LEU A 80 -13.50 -1.64 -0.74
N THR A 81 -12.20 -1.36 -0.65
CA THR A 81 -11.27 -2.03 0.28
C THR A 81 -10.84 -1.05 1.37
N LYS A 82 -11.05 -1.40 2.65
CA LYS A 82 -10.58 -0.56 3.77
C LYS A 82 -9.06 -0.43 3.70
N ARG A 83 -8.54 0.79 3.85
CA ARG A 83 -7.11 1.04 3.92
C ARG A 83 -6.62 0.77 5.34
N GLU A 84 -5.64 -0.11 5.46
CA GLU A 84 -4.98 -0.37 6.74
C GLU A 84 -4.01 0.77 7.08
N ILE A 85 -4.06 1.23 8.32
CA ILE A 85 -3.13 2.22 8.85
C ILE A 85 -1.96 1.45 9.48
N ILE A 86 -0.80 1.50 8.82
CA ILE A 86 0.43 0.88 9.35
C ILE A 86 0.98 1.76 10.46
N LYS A 87 1.11 1.22 11.68
CA LYS A 87 1.75 1.86 12.84
C LYS A 87 2.38 0.79 13.75
N PRO A 88 3.51 1.08 14.42
CA PRO A 88 4.35 2.28 14.27
C PRO A 88 5.07 2.33 12.91
N VAL A 89 5.63 3.49 12.56
CA VAL A 89 6.27 3.76 11.26
C VAL A 89 7.70 4.23 11.49
N LEU A 90 8.65 3.78 10.66
CA LEU A 90 10.04 4.19 10.77
C LEU A 90 10.25 5.51 10.02
N ASP A 91 10.69 6.55 10.73
CA ASP A 91 10.91 7.89 10.17
C ASP A 91 11.92 7.85 9.01
N ASP A 92 13.07 7.20 9.21
CA ASP A 92 14.10 6.99 8.18
C ASP A 92 13.84 5.76 7.29
N GLY A 93 12.60 5.26 7.25
CA GLY A 93 12.25 4.04 6.52
C GLY A 93 12.55 4.12 5.02
N VAL A 94 12.35 5.30 4.39
CA VAL A 94 12.69 5.51 2.97
C VAL A 94 14.20 5.35 2.72
N ALA A 95 15.02 5.96 3.56
CA ALA A 95 16.48 5.87 3.45
C ALA A 95 16.96 4.42 3.60
N LEU A 96 16.37 3.66 4.54
CA LEU A 96 16.68 2.24 4.70
C LEU A 96 16.30 1.42 3.45
N ILE A 97 15.15 1.71 2.82
CA ILE A 97 14.74 1.06 1.58
C ILE A 97 15.74 1.35 0.45
N GLU A 98 16.22 2.58 0.33
CA GLU A 98 17.22 2.96 -0.66
C GLU A 98 18.57 2.28 -0.42
N MET A 99 19.01 2.19 0.83
CA MET A 99 20.20 1.43 1.22
C MET A 99 20.08 -0.03 0.81
N VAL A 100 18.95 -0.68 1.09
CA VAL A 100 18.67 -2.07 0.70
C VAL A 100 18.69 -2.21 -0.83
N ALA A 101 18.03 -1.31 -1.55
CA ALA A 101 17.94 -1.36 -3.01
C ALA A 101 19.29 -1.13 -3.71
N SER A 102 20.19 -0.37 -3.07
CA SER A 102 21.52 -0.03 -3.61
C SER A 102 22.61 -1.01 -3.19
N SER A 103 22.29 -1.94 -2.30
CA SER A 103 23.26 -2.90 -1.76
C SER A 103 23.41 -4.13 -2.67
N GLN A 104 24.65 -4.55 -2.92
CA GLN A 104 24.94 -5.82 -3.61
C GLN A 104 24.60 -7.05 -2.75
N ASN A 105 24.72 -6.92 -1.43
CA ASN A 105 24.35 -7.96 -0.46
C ASN A 105 23.82 -7.33 0.82
N LEU A 106 23.09 -8.10 1.62
CA LEU A 106 22.41 -7.63 2.84
C LEU A 106 23.09 -8.10 4.13
N SER A 107 24.39 -8.45 4.11
CA SER A 107 25.11 -8.93 5.30
C SER A 107 25.13 -7.90 6.45
N TRP A 108 25.05 -6.61 6.10
CA TRP A 108 25.02 -5.49 7.05
C TRP A 108 23.68 -5.31 7.77
N LEU A 109 22.60 -5.89 7.24
CA LEU A 109 21.24 -5.59 7.69
C LEU A 109 20.96 -6.07 9.12
N ILE A 110 21.33 -7.31 9.44
CA ILE A 110 21.15 -7.85 10.80
C ILE A 110 21.99 -7.06 11.82
N PRO A 111 23.30 -6.82 11.60
CA PRO A 111 24.08 -5.94 12.48
C PRO A 111 23.49 -4.54 12.65
N TYR A 112 23.00 -3.94 11.57
CA TYR A 112 22.34 -2.63 11.59
C TYR A 112 21.08 -2.63 12.46
N ILE A 113 20.19 -3.60 12.27
CA ILE A 113 18.96 -3.70 13.07
C ILE A 113 19.30 -3.93 14.56
N LYS A 114 20.27 -4.81 14.85
CA LYS A 114 20.72 -5.06 16.23
C LYS A 114 21.27 -3.81 16.90
N SER A 115 22.06 -2.98 16.20
CA SER A 115 22.60 -1.76 16.78
C SER A 115 21.50 -0.73 17.09
N LYS A 116 20.49 -0.62 16.21
CA LYS A 116 19.31 0.22 16.41
C LYS A 116 18.42 -0.27 17.56
N MET A 117 18.27 -1.58 17.74
CA MET A 117 17.56 -2.14 18.89
C MET A 117 18.31 -1.94 20.21
N ALA A 118 19.65 -1.91 20.19
CA ALA A 118 20.46 -1.68 21.39
C ALA A 118 20.40 -0.22 21.86
N ASN A 119 20.18 0.72 20.94
CA ASN A 119 20.14 2.16 21.22
C ASN A 119 18.93 2.82 20.53
N PRO A 120 17.69 2.45 20.89
CA PRO A 120 16.50 2.99 20.25
C PRO A 120 16.22 4.42 20.75
N ILE A 121 15.79 5.29 19.85
CA ILE A 121 15.34 6.66 20.16
C ILE A 121 13.98 6.61 20.88
N SER A 122 13.16 5.60 20.58
CA SER A 122 11.83 5.43 21.20
C SER A 122 11.40 3.97 21.32
N LYS A 123 10.36 3.73 22.13
CA LYS A 123 9.70 2.42 22.23
C LYS A 123 9.15 1.94 20.89
N ASP A 124 8.63 2.87 20.09
CA ASP A 124 8.08 2.58 18.77
C ASP A 124 9.20 2.14 17.82
N GLU A 125 10.32 2.88 17.80
CA GLU A 125 11.48 2.51 16.98
C GLU A 125 12.03 1.12 17.37
N PHE A 126 12.18 0.86 18.67
CA PHE A 126 12.57 -0.47 19.14
C PHE A 126 11.60 -1.57 18.65
N SER A 127 10.30 -1.31 18.77
CA SER A 127 9.26 -2.26 18.39
C SER A 127 9.27 -2.55 16.89
N ILE A 128 9.50 -1.53 16.05
CA ILE A 128 9.66 -1.70 14.60
C ILE A 128 10.84 -2.63 14.33
N TYR A 129 12.03 -2.32 14.85
CA TYR A 129 13.22 -3.13 14.60
C TYR A 129 13.10 -4.56 15.16
N ALA A 130 12.40 -4.75 16.28
CA ALA A 130 12.06 -6.09 16.78
C ALA A 130 11.17 -6.85 15.78
N ASP A 131 10.12 -6.21 15.26
CA ASP A 131 9.25 -6.79 14.24
C ASP A 131 10.03 -7.11 12.95
N MET A 132 11.00 -6.27 12.58
CA MET A 132 11.92 -6.54 11.46
C MET A 132 12.75 -7.81 11.66
N ILE A 133 13.31 -8.03 12.85
CA ILE A 133 14.06 -9.27 13.17
C ILE A 133 13.13 -10.49 13.11
N MET A 134 11.91 -10.38 13.65
CA MET A 134 10.93 -11.47 13.59
C MET A 134 10.57 -11.83 12.16
N ALA A 135 10.29 -10.83 11.32
CA ALA A 135 10.01 -11.04 9.90
C ALA A 135 11.22 -11.64 9.15
N LEU A 136 12.44 -11.20 9.47
CA LEU A 136 13.66 -11.73 8.87
C LEU A 136 13.89 -13.21 9.19
N ASN A 137 13.42 -13.69 10.34
CA ASN A 137 13.45 -15.12 10.67
C ASN A 137 12.61 -15.97 9.69
N GLU A 138 11.61 -15.35 9.05
CA GLU A 138 10.80 -15.94 7.98
C GLU A 138 11.33 -15.57 6.59
N ASN A 139 12.57 -15.06 6.49
CA ASN A 139 13.19 -14.52 5.28
C ASN A 139 12.43 -13.33 4.67
N ILE A 140 11.69 -12.56 5.48
CA ILE A 140 10.95 -11.40 5.01
C ILE A 140 11.57 -10.12 5.59
N LEU A 141 12.09 -9.26 4.73
CA LEU A 141 12.40 -7.90 5.13
C LEU A 141 11.09 -7.12 5.26
N HIS A 142 10.81 -6.57 6.43
CA HIS A 142 9.63 -5.76 6.72
C HIS A 142 10.09 -4.32 7.01
N ILE A 143 9.58 -3.31 6.30
CA ILE A 143 9.94 -1.91 6.58
C ILE A 143 8.67 -1.05 6.51
N PRO A 144 8.09 -0.65 7.65
CA PRO A 144 7.06 0.38 7.69
C PRO A 144 7.71 1.76 7.54
N PHE A 145 7.17 2.62 6.68
CA PHE A 145 7.76 3.93 6.38
C PHE A 145 6.69 4.99 6.10
N TYR A 146 7.07 6.26 6.16
CA TYR A 146 6.21 7.35 5.68
C TYR A 146 6.50 7.65 4.22
N TYR A 147 5.44 7.84 3.45
CA TYR A 147 5.54 8.35 2.09
C TYR A 147 4.32 9.22 1.79
N ASP A 148 4.55 10.46 1.34
CA ASP A 148 3.48 11.41 1.02
C ASP A 148 2.48 11.61 2.18
N ASN A 149 3.02 11.85 3.39
CA ASN A 149 2.29 12.00 4.65
C ASN A 149 1.34 10.84 5.01
N ARG A 150 1.56 9.66 4.42
CA ARG A 150 0.78 8.45 4.67
C ARG A 150 1.69 7.34 5.14
N SER A 151 1.19 6.54 6.07
CA SER A 151 1.88 5.31 6.44
C SER A 151 1.87 4.32 5.28
N ALA A 152 3.02 3.71 5.07
CA ALA A 152 3.33 2.80 3.99
C ALA A 152 4.05 1.58 4.55
N LEU A 153 4.06 0.51 3.78
CA LEU A 153 4.73 -0.73 4.14
C LEU A 153 5.32 -1.37 2.90
N ILE A 154 6.59 -1.73 2.98
CA ILE A 154 7.21 -2.64 2.02
C ILE A 154 7.60 -3.92 2.76
N GLN A 155 7.33 -5.06 2.11
CA GLN A 155 7.84 -6.35 2.53
C GLN A 155 8.50 -7.06 1.36
N ILE A 156 9.65 -7.66 1.59
CA ILE A 156 10.41 -8.36 0.56
C ILE A 156 10.70 -9.77 1.07
N LEU A 157 10.11 -10.78 0.42
CA LEU A 157 10.52 -12.17 0.61
C LEU A 157 11.87 -12.38 -0.08
N LEU A 158 12.88 -12.73 0.71
CA LEU A 158 14.24 -13.01 0.27
C LEU A 158 14.36 -14.49 -0.14
N GLY A 159 15.17 -14.80 -1.17
CA GLY A 159 15.47 -16.18 -1.57
C GLY A 159 15.18 -16.51 -3.04
N LYS A 160 14.81 -17.76 -3.34
CA LYS A 160 14.72 -18.29 -4.72
C LYS A 160 13.58 -17.70 -5.56
N ASN A 161 12.48 -17.29 -4.93
CA ASN A 161 11.32 -16.70 -5.61
C ASN A 161 10.92 -15.40 -4.90
N PRO A 162 11.67 -14.31 -5.09
CA PRO A 162 11.41 -13.09 -4.36
C PRO A 162 10.03 -12.51 -4.67
N LYS A 163 9.39 -12.00 -3.63
CA LYS A 163 8.11 -11.28 -3.74
C LYS A 163 8.22 -9.97 -3.01
N ILE A 164 7.66 -8.92 -3.59
CA ILE A 164 7.57 -7.61 -2.97
C ILE A 164 6.09 -7.33 -2.73
N TYR A 165 5.71 -7.20 -1.47
CA TYR A 165 4.44 -6.62 -1.09
C TYR A 165 4.64 -5.13 -0.81
N LEU A 166 3.72 -4.30 -1.30
CA LEU A 166 3.86 -2.86 -1.17
C LEU A 166 2.50 -2.19 -0.97
N ILE A 167 2.43 -1.34 0.05
CA ILE A 167 1.41 -0.30 0.23
C ILE A 167 2.16 1.03 0.31
N PHE A 168 1.84 1.99 -0.56
CA PHE A 168 2.44 3.33 -0.52
C PHE A 168 1.51 4.36 -1.16
N SER A 169 1.43 5.56 -0.54
CA SER A 169 0.58 6.68 -0.99
C SER A 169 -0.87 6.26 -1.30
N LEU A 170 -1.32 6.50 -2.54
CA LEU A 170 -2.68 6.31 -3.04
C LEU A 170 -2.93 4.92 -3.63
N PHE A 171 -1.87 4.12 -3.83
CA PHE A 171 -2.03 2.82 -4.46
C PHE A 171 -2.60 1.80 -3.48
N ALA A 172 -3.62 1.08 -3.97
CA ALA A 172 -4.06 -0.13 -3.31
C ALA A 172 -2.91 -1.12 -3.17
N PRO A 173 -2.96 -2.04 -2.18
CA PRO A 173 -1.90 -3.01 -1.96
C PRO A 173 -1.58 -3.82 -3.23
N ILE A 174 -0.29 -4.07 -3.45
CA ILE A 174 0.21 -4.87 -4.58
C ILE A 174 1.17 -5.95 -4.13
N ILE A 175 1.26 -7.03 -4.91
CA ILE A 175 2.35 -8.00 -4.86
C ILE A 175 3.05 -8.03 -6.20
N ILE A 176 4.38 -7.98 -6.19
CA ILE A 176 5.24 -8.13 -7.36
C ILE A 176 6.03 -9.42 -7.19
N SER A 177 5.90 -10.36 -8.12
CA SER A 177 6.69 -11.59 -8.13
C SER A 177 7.89 -11.45 -9.08
N ILE A 178 9.06 -11.83 -8.59
CA ILE A 178 10.33 -11.78 -9.33
C ILE A 178 10.77 -13.22 -9.60
N LYS A 179 11.17 -13.49 -10.83
CA LYS A 179 11.72 -14.79 -11.26
C LYS A 179 12.90 -14.54 -12.20
N ASP A 180 13.99 -15.27 -11.98
CA ASP A 180 15.21 -15.17 -12.81
C ASP A 180 15.74 -13.74 -12.95
N GLY A 181 15.67 -12.97 -11.84
CA GLY A 181 16.11 -11.57 -11.78
C GLY A 181 15.20 -10.56 -12.50
N LYS A 182 14.04 -11.00 -13.02
CA LYS A 182 13.08 -10.15 -13.74
C LYS A 182 11.74 -10.09 -13.02
N ILE A 183 11.08 -8.94 -13.10
CA ILE A 183 9.69 -8.79 -12.66
C ILE A 183 8.83 -9.63 -13.59
N ARG A 184 8.08 -10.59 -13.03
CA ARG A 184 7.29 -11.55 -13.80
C ARG A 184 5.80 -11.24 -13.77
N LEU A 185 5.29 -10.90 -12.59
CA LEU A 185 3.86 -10.78 -12.34
C LEU A 185 3.58 -9.67 -11.34
N VAL A 186 2.58 -8.84 -11.63
CA VAL A 186 2.00 -7.89 -10.67
C VAL A 186 0.57 -8.29 -10.34
N SER A 187 0.25 -8.33 -9.06
CA SER A 187 -1.06 -8.73 -8.53
C SER A 187 -1.63 -7.63 -7.67
N SER A 188 -2.89 -7.28 -7.91
CA SER A 188 -3.67 -6.38 -7.06
C SER A 188 -5.16 -6.70 -7.16
N PRO A 189 -6.00 -6.24 -6.23
CA PRO A 189 -7.45 -6.43 -6.35
C PRO A 189 -8.11 -5.51 -7.39
N TYR A 190 -7.33 -4.66 -8.06
CA TYR A 190 -7.84 -3.65 -8.99
C TYR A 190 -7.25 -3.83 -10.39
N VAL A 191 -8.11 -4.09 -11.37
CA VAL A 191 -7.71 -4.33 -12.77
C VAL A 191 -6.91 -3.16 -13.36
N SER A 192 -7.39 -1.92 -13.15
CA SER A 192 -6.73 -0.72 -13.68
C SER A 192 -5.33 -0.53 -13.11
N LEU A 193 -5.14 -0.82 -11.83
CA LEU A 193 -3.83 -0.78 -11.17
C LEU A 193 -2.90 -1.87 -11.68
N SER A 194 -3.37 -3.12 -11.65
CA SER A 194 -2.60 -4.28 -12.10
C SER A 194 -2.11 -4.10 -13.53
N LYS A 195 -2.99 -3.65 -14.43
CA LYS A 195 -2.67 -3.41 -15.84
C LYS A 195 -1.67 -2.26 -16.00
N ALA A 196 -1.92 -1.10 -15.40
CA ALA A 196 -1.03 0.05 -15.52
C ALA A 196 0.39 -0.24 -15.02
N LEU A 197 0.52 -1.01 -13.93
CA LEU A 197 1.81 -1.44 -13.41
C LEU A 197 2.49 -2.48 -14.31
N ALA A 198 1.75 -3.44 -14.85
CA ALA A 198 2.32 -4.42 -15.78
C ALA A 198 2.81 -3.77 -17.07
N ASP A 199 2.08 -2.79 -17.61
CA ASP A 199 2.49 -2.04 -18.80
C ASP A 199 3.81 -1.27 -18.55
N GLU A 200 3.94 -0.57 -17.42
CA GLU A 200 5.18 0.17 -17.07
C GLU A 200 6.35 -0.75 -16.72
N LEU A 201 6.09 -1.92 -16.10
CA LEU A 201 7.12 -2.86 -15.66
C LEU A 201 7.46 -3.92 -16.73
N GLY A 202 6.70 -3.98 -17.83
CA GLY A 202 6.89 -4.93 -18.92
C GLY A 202 6.68 -6.39 -18.48
N CYS A 203 5.64 -6.65 -17.68
CA CYS A 203 5.37 -7.98 -17.11
C CYS A 203 3.90 -8.41 -17.24
N GLU A 204 3.58 -9.62 -16.79
CA GLU A 204 2.19 -10.08 -16.72
C GLU A 204 1.47 -9.45 -15.52
N PHE A 205 0.13 -9.45 -15.54
CA PHE A 205 -0.67 -9.08 -14.37
C PHE A 205 -1.75 -10.10 -14.06
N GLU A 206 -2.14 -10.14 -12.78
CA GLU A 206 -3.32 -10.86 -12.31
C GLU A 206 -4.18 -9.98 -11.40
N ILE A 207 -5.45 -10.35 -11.28
CA ILE A 207 -6.41 -9.71 -10.39
C ILE A 207 -6.62 -10.65 -9.21
N LYS A 208 -6.14 -10.26 -8.03
CA LYS A 208 -6.19 -11.10 -6.85
C LYS A 208 -6.21 -10.25 -5.59
N GLN A 209 -6.94 -10.70 -4.56
CA GLN A 209 -6.76 -10.14 -3.22
C GLN A 209 -5.32 -10.41 -2.75
N VAL A 210 -4.69 -9.37 -2.20
CA VAL A 210 -3.32 -9.46 -1.70
C VAL A 210 -3.28 -9.09 -0.23
N SER A 211 -2.43 -9.76 0.51
CA SER A 211 -2.17 -9.53 1.93
C SER A 211 -0.68 -9.32 2.16
N PRO A 212 -0.29 -8.69 3.28
CA PRO A 212 1.10 -8.66 3.71
C PRO A 212 1.73 -10.06 3.70
N LEU A 213 3.00 -10.14 3.35
CA LEU A 213 3.80 -11.38 3.37
C LEU A 213 4.08 -11.83 4.80
N TRP A 214 4.24 -10.87 5.70
CA TRP A 214 4.41 -11.11 7.13
C TRP A 214 3.40 -10.29 7.92
N GLN A 215 2.88 -10.86 8.99
CA GLN A 215 2.04 -10.16 9.94
C GLN A 215 2.48 -10.56 11.34
N LYS A 216 2.49 -9.59 12.25
CA LYS A 216 2.79 -9.86 13.65
C LYS A 216 1.75 -10.81 14.23
N THR A 217 2.18 -12.00 14.63
CA THR A 217 1.31 -12.95 15.33
C THR A 217 0.93 -12.36 16.68
N VAL A 218 -0.31 -11.88 16.80
CA VAL A 218 -0.87 -11.53 18.10
C VAL A 218 -1.23 -12.85 18.79
N ILE A 219 -0.30 -13.37 19.60
CA ILE A 219 -0.61 -14.45 20.52
C ILE A 219 -1.58 -13.84 21.53
N LYS A 220 -2.88 -14.11 21.37
CA LYS A 220 -3.84 -13.87 22.44
C LYS A 220 -3.46 -14.82 23.56
N ALA A 221 -2.78 -14.30 24.59
CA ALA A 221 -2.68 -15.03 25.84
C ALA A 221 -4.10 -15.17 26.37
N THR A 222 -4.68 -16.35 26.20
CA THR A 222 -5.85 -16.76 26.99
C THR A 222 -5.31 -16.98 28.39
N ILE A 223 -5.46 -15.97 29.24
CA ILE A 223 -5.25 -16.08 30.69
C ILE A 223 -6.52 -16.65 31.29
#